data_AF-Q8F541-F1
#
_entry.id   AF-Q8F541-F1
#
_cell.length_a   1.000
_cell.length_b   1.000
_cell.length_c   1.000
_cell.angle_alpha   90.00
_cell.angle_beta   90.00
_cell.angle_gamma   90.00
#
_symmetry.space_group_name_H-M   'P 1'
#
loop_
_entity.id
_entity.type
_entity.pdbx_description
1 polymer ?
#
loop_
_entity_poly.entity_id
_entity_poly.type
_entity_poly.pdbx_seq_one_letter_code
_entity_poly.pdbx_strand_id
1 'polypeptide(L)'
;MSAVLGGAASKALGSRLPKPNVNVPGGGGKAIVIGEGMGAVKTAAKNLQSQGVDAKWYQAWGKNFPKGREMTPKEMGTALGRNEKWLNSKMKEGYKIYDIGPKTNQISSPFYKLEKTMIDQSKYPTTKIPRP
;
A
#
# COMPACT_ATOMS: atom_id res chain seq x y z
N MET A 1 13.47 67.70 15.19
CA MET A 1 13.72 66.80 14.04
C MET A 1 14.82 65.85 14.44
N SER A 2 14.52 64.56 14.63
CA SER A 2 15.52 63.48 14.65
C SER A 2 14.83 62.21 14.17
N ALA A 3 15.25 61.73 13.01
CA ALA A 3 14.90 60.45 12.44
C ALA A 3 16.16 59.57 12.44
N VAL A 4 16.07 58.37 13.02
CA VAL A 4 16.90 57.19 12.78
C VAL A 4 15.94 56.03 13.08
N LEU A 5 15.23 55.46 12.11
CA LEU A 5 15.67 54.49 11.09
C LEU A 5 16.52 53.36 11.70
N GLY A 6 15.89 52.25 12.06
CA GLY A 6 16.60 51.05 12.48
C GLY A 6 15.69 49.85 12.68
N GLY A 7 15.70 48.93 11.71
CA GLY A 7 15.50 47.51 11.98
C GLY A 7 14.07 46.99 11.95
N ALA A 8 13.52 46.86 10.74
CA ALA A 8 12.57 45.80 10.47
C ALA A 8 13.29 44.45 10.61
N ALA A 9 12.85 43.63 11.56
CA ALA A 9 13.06 42.19 11.54
C ALA A 9 11.93 41.55 12.33
N SER A 10 10.79 41.40 11.66
CA SER A 10 9.73 40.49 12.06
C SER A 10 10.36 39.14 12.40
N LYS A 11 10.48 38.83 13.70
CA LYS A 11 10.78 37.48 14.15
C LYS A 11 9.78 36.58 13.46
N ALA A 12 10.31 35.72 12.60
CA ALA A 12 9.57 34.72 11.87
C ALA A 12 8.54 34.10 12.82
N LEU A 13 7.26 34.37 12.55
CA LEU A 13 6.20 33.43 12.85
C LEU A 13 6.76 32.10 12.34
N GLY A 14 7.16 31.24 13.27
CA GLY A 14 7.42 29.85 12.98
C GLY A 14 6.09 29.33 12.48
N SER A 15 5.87 29.43 11.18
CA SER A 15 4.80 28.81 10.44
C SER A 15 5.01 27.31 10.58
N ARG A 16 4.68 26.78 11.77
CA ARG A 16 4.02 25.50 11.87
C ARG A 16 2.72 25.69 11.10
N LEU A 17 2.83 25.63 9.77
CA LEU A 17 1.73 25.21 8.93
C LEU A 17 1.10 24.04 9.68
N PRO A 18 -0.19 24.11 10.06
CA PRO A 18 -0.85 22.91 10.52
C PRO A 18 -0.61 21.89 9.41
N LYS A 19 0.09 20.79 9.76
CA LYS A 19 0.21 19.64 8.86
C LYS A 19 -1.20 19.42 8.32
N PRO A 20 -1.38 19.18 7.00
CA PRO A 20 -2.69 18.89 6.47
C PRO A 20 -3.31 17.86 7.41
N ASN A 21 -4.44 18.22 8.02
CA ASN A 21 -5.23 17.31 8.80
C ASN A 21 -5.82 16.35 7.77
N VAL A 22 -4.99 15.41 7.31
CA VAL A 22 -5.47 14.20 6.68
C VAL A 22 -6.29 13.55 7.77
N ASN A 23 -7.60 13.81 7.71
CA ASN A 23 -8.62 12.98 8.31
C ASN A 23 -8.47 11.61 7.64
N VAL A 24 -7.44 10.86 8.01
CA VAL A 24 -7.41 9.41 7.88
C VAL A 24 -8.42 8.97 8.91
N PRO A 25 -9.60 8.47 8.52
CA PRO A 25 -10.59 8.04 9.47
C PRO A 25 -9.93 7.07 10.43
N GLY A 26 -10.00 7.41 11.72
CA GLY A 26 -9.28 6.78 12.79
C GLY A 26 -9.37 5.26 12.77
N GLY A 27 -8.29 4.66 13.23
CA GLY A 27 -8.16 3.24 13.45
C GLY A 27 -6.88 2.75 12.82
N GLY A 28 -5.92 2.33 13.65
CA GLY A 28 -4.86 1.39 13.29
C GLY A 28 -5.47 0.06 12.85
N GLY A 29 -6.25 0.12 11.78
CA GLY A 29 -6.99 -0.97 11.20
C GLY A 29 -6.02 -1.81 10.41
N LYS A 30 -6.11 -3.11 10.63
CA LYS A 30 -5.34 -4.09 9.88
C LYS A 30 -5.66 -3.90 8.40
N ALA A 31 -4.63 -3.74 7.60
CA ALA A 31 -4.77 -3.53 6.17
C ALA A 31 -3.83 -4.45 5.40
N ILE A 32 -4.14 -4.67 4.14
CA ILE A 32 -3.25 -5.33 3.20
C ILE A 32 -3.06 -4.46 1.97
N VAL A 33 -1.90 -4.58 1.34
CA VAL A 33 -1.60 -3.95 0.06
C VAL A 33 -1.51 -5.05 -0.99
N ILE A 34 -2.24 -4.86 -2.07
CA ILE A 34 -2.23 -5.67 -3.28
C ILE A 34 -1.79 -4.81 -4.46
N GLY A 35 -1.39 -5.47 -5.54
CA GLY A 35 -1.00 -4.80 -6.77
C GLY A 35 0.16 -5.47 -7.47
N GLU A 36 0.54 -4.92 -8.61
CA GLU A 36 1.56 -5.53 -9.44
C GLU A 36 2.97 -5.05 -9.07
N GLY A 37 3.87 -6.01 -8.85
CA GLY A 37 5.27 -5.74 -8.51
C GLY A 37 5.48 -5.59 -7.00
N MET A 38 6.10 -6.62 -6.42
CA MET A 38 6.38 -6.73 -4.99
C MET A 38 7.17 -5.53 -4.42
N GLY A 39 8.06 -4.93 -5.21
CA GLY A 39 8.80 -3.73 -4.80
C GLY A 39 7.87 -2.58 -4.45
N ALA A 40 6.92 -2.26 -5.35
CA ALA A 40 5.96 -1.17 -5.14
C ALA A 40 4.96 -1.51 -4.03
N VAL A 41 4.47 -2.77 -3.96
CA VAL A 41 3.58 -3.22 -2.88
C VAL A 41 4.24 -3.06 -1.51
N LYS A 42 5.51 -3.46 -1.39
CA LYS A 42 6.29 -3.31 -0.16
C LYS A 42 6.50 -1.84 0.20
N THR A 43 6.81 -0.99 -0.76
CA THR A 43 6.98 0.45 -0.53
C THR A 43 5.67 1.09 -0.11
N ALA A 44 4.56 0.79 -0.78
CA ALA A 44 3.24 1.30 -0.43
C ALA A 44 2.81 0.85 0.96
N ALA A 45 3.02 -0.41 1.33
CA ALA A 45 2.76 -0.90 2.67
C ALA A 45 3.60 -0.17 3.73
N LYS A 46 4.89 0.06 3.47
CA LYS A 46 5.74 0.86 4.37
C LYS A 46 5.28 2.31 4.51
N ASN A 47 4.82 2.92 3.42
CA ASN A 47 4.28 4.28 3.44
C ASN A 47 3.02 4.34 4.31
N LEU A 48 2.11 3.36 4.18
CA LEU A 48 0.92 3.24 5.01
C LEU A 48 1.27 2.98 6.48
N GLN A 49 2.26 2.13 6.77
CA GLN A 49 2.79 1.93 8.12
C GLN A 49 3.32 3.22 8.72
N SER A 50 4.03 4.03 7.92
CA SER A 50 4.54 5.34 8.35
C SER A 50 3.41 6.34 8.62
N GLN A 51 2.21 6.12 8.07
CA GLN A 51 1.00 6.90 8.34
C GLN A 51 0.19 6.34 9.52
N GLY A 52 0.66 5.28 10.19
CA GLY A 52 -0.02 4.65 11.32
C GLY A 52 -1.01 3.53 10.96
N VAL A 53 -1.00 3.04 9.72
CA VAL A 53 -1.85 1.92 9.27
C VAL A 53 -1.07 0.60 9.37
N ASP A 54 -1.61 -0.45 10.01
CA ASP A 54 -1.00 -1.79 10.04
C ASP A 54 -1.18 -2.51 8.70
N ALA A 55 -0.54 -1.97 7.65
CA ALA A 55 -0.57 -2.48 6.30
C ALA A 55 0.42 -3.64 6.13
N LYS A 56 -0.09 -4.79 5.69
CA LYS A 56 0.68 -6.00 5.39
C LYS A 56 0.66 -6.27 3.90
N TRP A 57 1.52 -7.15 3.43
CA TRP A 57 1.52 -7.62 2.04
C TRP A 57 1.65 -9.14 2.04
N TYR A 58 1.51 -9.75 0.87
CA TYR A 58 1.68 -11.20 0.75
C TYR A 58 3.14 -11.61 1.00
N GLN A 59 3.44 -12.02 2.24
CA GLN A 59 4.81 -12.32 2.67
C GLN A 59 5.36 -13.64 2.14
N ALA A 60 4.48 -14.58 1.77
CA ALA A 60 4.88 -15.87 1.20
C ALA A 60 5.58 -15.71 -0.17
N TRP A 61 5.49 -14.52 -0.78
CA TRP A 61 6.28 -14.14 -1.95
C TRP A 61 7.79 -14.33 -1.76
N GLY A 62 8.34 -14.00 -0.60
CA GLY A 62 9.81 -14.02 -0.42
C GLY A 62 10.40 -15.38 -0.09
N LYS A 63 9.66 -16.23 0.66
CA LYS A 63 10.15 -17.52 1.15
C LYS A 63 9.93 -18.67 0.18
N ASN A 64 8.85 -18.63 -0.61
CA ASN A 64 8.42 -19.74 -1.46
C ASN A 64 8.67 -19.51 -2.94
N PHE A 65 9.27 -18.37 -3.32
CA PHE A 65 9.58 -18.07 -4.70
C PHE A 65 11.07 -18.25 -4.95
N PRO A 66 11.46 -18.95 -6.04
CA PRO A 66 12.85 -19.14 -6.37
C PRO A 66 13.54 -17.78 -6.61
N LYS A 67 14.72 -17.60 -6.02
CA LYS A 67 15.60 -16.46 -6.29
C LYS A 67 16.56 -16.89 -7.39
N GLY A 68 16.46 -16.27 -8.56
CA GLY A 68 17.40 -16.51 -9.68
C GLY A 68 16.98 -17.60 -10.67
N ARG A 69 15.76 -18.15 -10.58
CA ARG A 69 15.13 -18.93 -11.67
C ARG A 69 13.66 -18.60 -11.79
N GLU A 70 13.09 -18.84 -12.95
CA GLU A 70 11.65 -18.76 -13.14
C GLU A 70 10.93 -19.84 -12.33
N MET A 71 9.74 -19.51 -11.86
CA MET A 71 8.90 -20.43 -11.11
C MET A 71 8.26 -21.42 -12.08
N THR A 72 8.30 -22.73 -11.76
CA THR A 72 7.61 -23.72 -12.59
C THR A 72 6.09 -23.53 -12.52
N PRO A 73 5.33 -23.95 -13.54
CA PRO A 73 3.86 -23.86 -13.51
C PRO A 73 3.22 -24.51 -12.28
N LYS A 74 3.80 -25.61 -11.78
CA LYS A 74 3.33 -26.32 -10.57
C LYS A 74 3.55 -25.50 -9.29
N GLU A 75 4.71 -24.88 -9.16
CA GLU A 75 5.02 -23.96 -8.05
C GLU A 75 4.12 -22.72 -8.12
N MET A 76 3.88 -22.20 -9.34
CA MET A 76 3.00 -21.06 -9.61
C MET A 76 1.57 -21.35 -9.16
N GLY A 77 0.99 -22.48 -9.58
CA GLY A 77 -0.34 -22.90 -9.15
C GLY A 77 -0.46 -23.03 -7.63
N THR A 78 0.57 -23.59 -6.98
CA THR A 78 0.58 -23.74 -5.52
C THR A 78 0.70 -22.38 -4.82
N ALA A 79 1.50 -21.45 -5.36
CA ALA A 79 1.64 -20.09 -4.84
C ALA A 79 0.35 -19.28 -5.01
N LEU A 80 -0.34 -19.42 -6.15
CA LEU A 80 -1.63 -18.81 -6.43
C LEU A 80 -2.70 -19.29 -5.44
N GLY A 81 -2.82 -20.61 -5.24
CA GLY A 81 -3.79 -21.16 -4.27
C GLY A 81 -3.52 -20.75 -2.82
N ARG A 82 -2.24 -20.53 -2.45
CA ARG A 82 -1.89 -19.95 -1.15
C ARG A 82 -2.25 -18.47 -1.06
N ASN A 83 -2.03 -17.71 -2.14
CA ASN A 83 -2.39 -16.29 -2.19
C ASN A 83 -3.90 -16.11 -2.07
N GLU A 84 -4.66 -16.96 -2.77
CA GLU A 84 -6.12 -17.01 -2.71
C GLU A 84 -6.61 -17.22 -1.26
N LYS A 85 -6.14 -18.29 -0.60
CA LYS A 85 -6.51 -18.58 0.78
C LYS A 85 -6.11 -17.46 1.74
N TRP A 86 -4.92 -16.88 1.54
CA TRP A 86 -4.45 -15.76 2.35
C TRP A 86 -5.35 -14.53 2.19
N LEU A 87 -5.64 -14.11 0.95
CA LEU A 87 -6.50 -12.96 0.67
C LEU A 87 -7.91 -13.16 1.22
N ASN A 88 -8.49 -14.36 1.04
CA ASN A 88 -9.80 -14.70 1.59
C ASN A 88 -9.80 -14.62 3.13
N SER A 89 -8.76 -15.13 3.79
CA SER A 89 -8.59 -14.98 5.25
C SER A 89 -8.57 -13.51 5.66
N LYS A 90 -7.85 -12.65 4.92
CA LYS A 90 -7.75 -11.23 5.25
C LYS A 90 -9.06 -10.48 5.04
N MET A 91 -9.80 -10.80 3.98
CA MET A 91 -11.16 -10.28 3.77
C MET A 91 -12.09 -10.69 4.91
N LYS A 92 -12.07 -11.97 5.32
CA LYS A 92 -12.85 -12.49 6.45
C LYS A 92 -12.47 -11.86 7.79
N GLU A 93 -11.18 -11.61 8.01
CA GLU A 93 -10.68 -10.89 9.19
C GLU A 93 -11.03 -9.38 9.17
N GLY A 94 -11.60 -8.86 8.07
CA GLY A 94 -12.01 -7.45 7.96
C GLY A 94 -10.86 -6.50 7.60
N TYR A 95 -9.80 -6.97 6.94
CA TYR A 95 -8.67 -6.13 6.58
C TYR A 95 -9.04 -5.16 5.46
N LYS A 96 -8.65 -3.89 5.60
CA LYS A 96 -8.75 -2.91 4.51
C LYS A 96 -7.79 -3.32 3.38
N ILE A 97 -8.28 -3.34 2.15
CA ILE A 97 -7.44 -3.67 0.99
C ILE A 97 -7.06 -2.40 0.25
N TYR A 98 -5.77 -2.12 0.18
CA TYR A 98 -5.20 -1.04 -0.61
C TYR A 98 -4.65 -1.59 -1.93
N ASP A 99 -5.07 -1.01 -3.04
CA ASP A 99 -4.66 -1.42 -4.39
C ASP A 99 -3.77 -0.35 -5.04
N ILE A 100 -2.52 -0.71 -5.35
CA ILE A 100 -1.58 0.16 -6.07
C ILE A 100 -1.71 0.07 -7.60
N GLY A 101 -2.53 -0.85 -8.10
CA GLY A 101 -2.75 -1.06 -9.52
C GLY A 101 -1.68 -1.91 -10.23
N PRO A 102 -1.82 -2.07 -11.56
CA PRO A 102 -0.84 -2.76 -12.40
C PRO A 102 0.46 -1.94 -12.55
N LYS A 103 1.56 -2.58 -12.98
CA LYS A 103 2.84 -1.89 -13.25
C LYS A 103 2.79 -1.16 -14.59
N THR A 104 2.01 -1.71 -15.53
CA THR A 104 1.80 -1.17 -16.87
C THR A 104 0.30 -1.01 -17.15
N ASN A 105 -0.07 -0.58 -18.36
CA ASN A 105 -1.49 -0.50 -18.75
C ASN A 105 -2.21 -1.86 -18.79
N GLN A 106 -1.49 -2.98 -18.62
CA GLN A 106 -2.07 -4.32 -18.55
C GLN A 106 -1.62 -5.05 -17.28
N ILE A 107 -2.53 -5.85 -16.73
CA ILE A 107 -2.23 -6.78 -15.64
C ILE A 107 -1.47 -7.96 -16.24
N SER A 108 -0.16 -7.99 -16.00
CA SER A 108 0.73 -9.07 -16.45
C SER A 108 0.89 -10.12 -15.36
N SER A 109 0.75 -9.74 -14.09
CA SER A 109 0.94 -10.67 -12.97
C SER A 109 -0.27 -11.60 -12.77
N PRO A 110 -0.08 -12.94 -12.80
CA PRO A 110 -1.16 -13.89 -12.52
C PRO A 110 -1.70 -13.76 -11.09
N PHE A 111 -0.87 -13.31 -10.15
CA PHE A 111 -1.28 -13.07 -8.76
C PHE A 111 -2.25 -11.90 -8.65
N TYR A 112 -1.90 -10.76 -9.23
CA TYR A 112 -2.74 -9.57 -9.16
C TYR A 112 -4.07 -9.79 -9.90
N LYS A 113 -4.04 -10.55 -11.00
CA LYS A 113 -5.26 -10.97 -11.70
C LYS A 113 -6.19 -11.77 -10.78
N LEU A 114 -5.65 -12.77 -10.07
CA LEU A 114 -6.43 -13.59 -9.12
C LEU A 114 -6.98 -12.75 -7.96
N GLU A 115 -6.14 -11.89 -7.36
CA GLU A 115 -6.56 -11.01 -6.26
C GLU A 115 -7.72 -10.11 -6.68
N LYS A 116 -7.62 -9.48 -7.85
CA LYS A 116 -8.65 -8.62 -8.41
C LYS A 116 -9.95 -9.39 -8.66
N THR A 117 -9.87 -10.56 -9.32
CA THR A 117 -11.03 -11.41 -9.55
C THR A 117 -11.73 -11.79 -8.25
N MET A 118 -10.98 -12.16 -7.21
CA MET A 118 -11.53 -12.50 -5.90
C MET A 118 -12.23 -11.33 -5.23
N ILE A 119 -11.64 -10.15 -5.28
CA ILE A 119 -12.19 -8.93 -4.69
C ILE A 119 -13.46 -8.52 -5.43
N ASP A 120 -13.43 -8.55 -6.77
CA ASP A 120 -14.58 -8.24 -7.62
C ASP A 120 -15.74 -9.23 -7.36
N GLN A 121 -15.43 -10.53 -7.23
CA GLN A 121 -16.40 -11.57 -6.88
C GLN A 121 -16.99 -11.37 -5.48
N SER A 122 -16.14 -11.04 -4.51
CA SER A 122 -16.54 -10.81 -3.12
C SER A 122 -17.19 -9.43 -2.92
N LYS A 123 -17.18 -8.58 -3.95
CA LYS A 123 -17.55 -7.15 -3.90
C LYS A 123 -16.92 -6.44 -2.70
N TYR A 124 -15.69 -6.83 -2.37
CA TYR A 124 -15.02 -6.34 -1.17
C TYR A 124 -14.51 -4.90 -1.39
N PRO A 125 -14.70 -3.98 -0.45
CA PRO A 125 -14.27 -2.61 -0.61
C PRO A 125 -12.73 -2.52 -0.71
N THR A 126 -12.25 -1.95 -1.81
CA THR A 126 -10.83 -1.65 -2.03
C THR A 126 -10.59 -0.15 -2.09
N THR A 127 -9.47 0.29 -1.53
CA THR A 127 -9.00 1.67 -1.62
C THR A 127 -7.85 1.74 -2.62
N LYS A 128 -8.06 2.39 -3.74
CA LYS A 128 -6.97 2.64 -4.70
C LYS A 128 -6.02 3.69 -4.14
N ILE A 129 -4.74 3.39 -4.15
CA ILE A 129 -3.67 4.30 -3.74
C ILE A 129 -2.68 4.49 -4.88
N PRO A 130 -2.06 5.68 -4.99
CA PRO A 130 -1.06 5.92 -6.00
C PRO A 130 0.12 4.97 -5.81
N ARG A 131 0.63 4.47 -6.94
CA ARG A 131 1.84 3.66 -6.96
C ARG A 131 3.04 4.53 -6.54
N PRO A 132 3.88 4.06 -5.59
CA PRO A 132 5.11 4.75 -5.20
C PRO A 132 6.25 4.53 -6.22
#